data_AF-A0A2E2YMA4-F1
#
_entry.id   AF-A0A2E2YMA4-F1
#
_cell.length_a   1.000
_cell.length_b   1.000
_cell.length_c   1.000
_cell.angle_alpha   90.00
_cell.angle_beta   90.00
_cell.angle_gamma   90.00
#
_symmetry.space_group_name_H-M   'P 1'
#
loop_
_entity.id
_entity.type
_entity.pdbx_description
1 polymer ?
#
loop_
_entity_poly.entity_id
_entity_poly.type
_entity_poly.pdbx_seq_one_letter_code
_entity_poly.pdbx_strand_id
1 'polypeptide(L)'
;MAKKTDVEMHLQWKLRVKVANEEQICAIENCDSVMEIQCNRCQYLFCKLHLKIADIIEFGMGNSQKISAVLCDHCFARRIIWDQ
;
A
#
# COMPACT_ATOMS: atom_id res chain seq x y z
N MET A 1 -6.55 19.90 -6.23
CA MET A 1 -5.65 19.31 -7.25
C MET A 1 -4.84 18.14 -6.71
N ALA A 2 -4.25 18.22 -5.51
CA ALA A 2 -3.42 17.15 -4.92
C ALA A 2 -4.05 15.72 -4.92
N LYS A 3 -5.33 15.58 -4.57
CA LYS A 3 -6.00 14.26 -4.54
C LYS A 3 -6.11 13.59 -5.93
N LYS A 4 -6.33 14.37 -7.00
CA LYS A 4 -6.43 13.81 -8.36
C LYS A 4 -5.07 13.28 -8.84
N THR A 5 -4.02 14.07 -8.63
CA THR A 5 -2.64 13.68 -8.96
C THR A 5 -2.19 12.46 -8.15
N ASP A 6 -2.55 12.38 -6.86
CA ASP A 6 -2.29 11.18 -6.05
C ASP A 6 -2.97 9.92 -6.62
N VAL A 7 -4.23 10.03 -7.05
CA VAL A 7 -4.94 8.90 -7.66
C VAL A 7 -4.22 8.43 -8.93
N GLU A 8 -3.83 9.35 -9.81
CA GLU A 8 -3.10 9.02 -11.04
C GLU A 8 -1.75 8.35 -10.74
N MET A 9 -0.98 8.89 -9.79
CA MET A 9 0.28 8.29 -9.34
C MET A 9 0.07 6.90 -8.73
N HIS A 10 -1.01 6.72 -7.97
CA HIS A 10 -1.34 5.43 -7.36
C HIS A 10 -1.72 4.38 -8.41
N LEU A 11 -2.45 4.76 -9.46
CA LEU A 11 -2.79 3.85 -10.54
C LEU A 11 -1.53 3.38 -11.28
N GLN A 12 -0.60 4.29 -11.57
CA GLN A 12 0.69 3.94 -12.19
C GLN A 12 1.55 3.06 -11.28
N TRP A 13 1.54 3.32 -9.97
CA TRP A 13 2.17 2.47 -8.98
C TRP A 13 1.59 1.06 -8.99
N LYS A 14 0.26 0.90 -8.95
CA LYS A 14 -0.40 -0.41 -8.97
C LYS A 14 -0.04 -1.23 -10.21
N LEU A 15 0.09 -0.59 -11.37
CA LEU A 15 0.50 -1.29 -12.60
C LEU A 15 1.90 -1.91 -12.45
N ARG A 16 2.87 -1.18 -11.89
CA ARG A 16 4.22 -1.70 -11.63
C ARG A 16 4.23 -2.82 -10.60
N VAL A 17 3.51 -2.63 -9.49
CA VAL A 17 3.44 -3.63 -8.41
C VAL A 17 2.80 -4.92 -8.88
N LYS A 18 1.76 -4.83 -9.72
CA LYS A 18 1.09 -6.01 -10.27
C LYS A 18 2.06 -6.94 -10.99
N VAL A 19 2.89 -6.40 -11.89
CA VAL A 19 3.88 -7.19 -12.64
C VAL A 19 4.86 -7.88 -11.70
N ALA A 20 5.43 -7.15 -10.73
CA ALA A 20 6.34 -7.75 -9.75
C ALA A 20 5.67 -8.83 -8.89
N ASN A 21 4.38 -8.62 -8.54
CA ASN A 21 3.60 -9.60 -7.79
C ASN A 21 3.35 -10.90 -8.56
N GLU A 22 3.10 -10.81 -9.87
CA GLU A 22 2.96 -11.97 -10.76
C GLU A 22 4.27 -12.78 -10.83
N GLU A 23 5.42 -12.10 -10.81
CA GLU A 23 6.76 -12.69 -10.79
C GLU A 23 7.24 -13.11 -9.38
N GLN A 24 6.39 -12.99 -8.36
CA GLN A 24 6.72 -13.32 -6.96
C GLN A 24 7.90 -12.55 -6.33
N ILE A 25 8.26 -11.40 -6.89
CA ILE A 25 9.34 -10.52 -6.38
C ILE A 25 8.79 -9.23 -5.77
N CYS A 26 9.52 -8.66 -4.82
CA CYS A 26 9.12 -7.40 -4.22
C CYS A 26 9.09 -6.27 -5.26
N ALA A 27 8.00 -5.52 -5.29
CA ALA A 27 7.82 -4.42 -6.25
C ALA A 27 8.66 -3.16 -5.97
N ILE A 28 9.53 -3.18 -4.95
CA ILE A 28 10.45 -2.09 -4.68
C ILE A 28 11.71 -2.28 -5.51
N GLU A 29 12.15 -1.22 -6.18
CA GLU A 29 13.36 -1.24 -7.00
C GLU A 29 14.57 -1.72 -6.17
N ASN A 30 15.36 -2.62 -6.77
CA ASN A 30 16.53 -3.24 -6.14
C ASN A 30 16.21 -4.10 -4.90
N CYS A 31 14.99 -4.64 -4.80
CA CYS A 31 14.63 -5.59 -3.76
C CYS A 31 14.43 -7.00 -4.32
N ASP A 32 15.39 -7.88 -4.06
CA ASP A 32 15.33 -9.29 -4.45
C ASP A 32 14.76 -10.19 -3.34
N SER A 33 14.11 -9.60 -2.33
CA SER A 33 13.54 -10.35 -1.21
C SER A 33 12.19 -10.98 -1.59
N VAL A 34 11.97 -12.19 -1.07
CA VAL A 34 10.71 -12.92 -1.24
C VAL A 34 9.54 -12.15 -0.63
N MET A 35 8.41 -12.12 -1.33
CA MET A 35 7.19 -11.52 -0.83
C MET A 35 6.46 -12.49 0.11
N GLU A 36 5.94 -11.97 1.22
CA GLU A 36 5.30 -12.82 2.23
C GLU A 36 4.01 -12.22 2.79
N ILE A 37 3.90 -10.89 2.84
CA ILE A 37 2.82 -10.22 3.57
C ILE A 37 2.08 -9.24 2.66
N GLN A 38 0.76 -9.24 2.78
CA GLN A 38 -0.13 -8.41 1.98
C GLN A 38 -0.34 -7.03 2.61
N CYS A 39 -0.30 -5.98 1.79
CA CYS A 39 -0.68 -4.63 2.20
C CYS A 39 -2.21 -4.51 2.32
N ASN A 40 -2.71 -4.08 3.49
CA ASN A 40 -4.15 -3.93 3.75
C ASN A 40 -4.86 -2.93 2.82
N ARG A 41 -4.15 -1.95 2.25
CA ARG A 41 -4.75 -0.92 1.37
C ARG A 41 -4.73 -1.34 -0.11
N CYS A 42 -3.59 -1.73 -0.67
CA CYS A 42 -3.48 -2.04 -2.10
C CYS A 42 -3.66 -3.52 -2.44
N GLN A 43 -3.72 -4.40 -1.44
CA GLN A 43 -3.95 -5.84 -1.58
C GLN A 43 -2.84 -6.61 -2.33
N TYR A 44 -1.69 -5.99 -2.58
CA TYR A 44 -0.50 -6.65 -3.14
C TYR A 44 0.44 -7.14 -2.04
N LEU A 45 1.24 -8.15 -2.35
CA LEU A 45 2.27 -8.74 -1.51
C LEU A 45 3.58 -7.93 -1.60
N PHE A 46 4.31 -7.90 -0.49
CA PHE A 46 5.63 -7.27 -0.36
C PHE A 46 6.50 -8.10 0.59
N CYS A 47 7.81 -7.84 0.57
CA CYS A 47 8.71 -8.39 1.58
C CYS A 47 8.53 -7.65 2.92
N LYS A 48 8.93 -8.30 4.02
CA LYS A 48 8.82 -7.74 5.38
C LYS A 48 9.55 -6.40 5.56
N LEU A 49 10.58 -6.12 4.76
CA LEU A 49 11.38 -4.88 4.84
C LEU A 49 10.63 -3.66 4.28
N HIS A 50 9.70 -3.86 3.35
CA HIS A 50 8.98 -2.79 2.66
C HIS A 50 7.53 -2.65 3.13
N LEU A 51 7.28 -3.10 4.35
CA LEU A 51 6.01 -3.01 5.03
C LEU A 51 6.15 -2.27 6.36
N LYS A 52 5.14 -1.50 6.68
CA LYS A 52 5.06 -0.67 7.88
C LYS A 52 3.73 -0.91 8.56
N ILE A 53 3.76 -0.97 9.88
CA ILE A 53 2.55 -0.98 10.69
C ILE A 53 2.14 0.47 10.94
N ALA A 54 0.88 0.78 10.68
CA ALA A 54 0.31 2.08 10.98
C ALA A 54 -1.12 1.91 11.48
N ASP A 55 -1.49 2.74 12.45
CA ASP A 55 -2.89 2.93 12.77
C ASP A 55 -3.57 3.71 11.62
N ILE A 56 -4.65 3.17 11.08
CA ILE A 56 -5.46 3.81 10.04
C ILE A 56 -6.93 3.86 10.47
N ILE A 57 -7.68 4.79 9.88
CA ILE A 57 -9.13 4.80 9.97
C ILE A 57 -9.70 3.97 8.82
N GLU A 58 -10.47 2.95 9.16
CA GLU A 58 -11.27 2.18 8.22
C GLU A 58 -12.72 2.66 8.31
N PHE A 59 -13.26 3.09 7.17
CA PHE A 59 -14.64 3.56 7.04
C PHE A 59 -15.50 2.40 6.52
N GLY A 60 -16.32 1.82 7.40
CA GLY A 60 -17.32 0.81 7.06
C GLY A 60 -18.72 1.41 6.83
N MET A 61 -19.71 0.56 6.61
CA MET A 61 -21.13 0.99 6.58
C MET A 61 -21.56 1.46 7.97
N GLY A 62 -21.46 2.77 8.21
CA GLY A 62 -22.05 3.44 9.37
C GLY A 62 -21.10 3.70 10.55
N ASN A 63 -19.91 3.12 10.57
CA ASN A 63 -18.91 3.35 11.62
C ASN A 63 -17.50 3.53 11.04
N SER A 64 -16.69 4.35 11.71
CA SER A 64 -15.25 4.42 11.48
C SER A 64 -14.52 3.77 12.66
N GLN A 65 -13.57 2.90 12.36
CA GLN A 65 -12.77 2.23 13.37
C GLN A 65 -11.27 2.46 13.14
N LYS A 66 -10.54 2.64 14.23
CA LYS A 66 -9.08 2.73 14.20
C LYS A 66 -8.51 1.32 14.28
N ILE A 67 -7.81 0.88 13.24
CA ILE A 67 -7.19 -0.45 13.15
C ILE A 67 -5.69 -0.32 12.97
N SER A 68 -4.94 -1.30 13.47
CA SER A 68 -3.52 -1.46 13.16
C SER A 68 -3.40 -2.23 11.85
N ALA A 69 -2.89 -1.58 10.80
CA ALA A 69 -2.79 -2.13 9.47
C ALA A 69 -1.33 -2.23 9.00
N VAL A 70 -1.04 -3.25 8.20
CA VAL A 70 0.22 -3.44 7.51
C VAL A 70 0.13 -2.81 6.12
N LEU A 71 0.98 -1.84 5.86
CA LEU A 71 0.98 -1.03 4.64
C LEU A 71 2.32 -1.11 3.93
N CYS A 72 2.31 -1.18 2.60
CA CYS A 72 3.54 -0.93 1.84
C CYS A 72 3.97 0.54 1.95
N ASP A 73 5.24 0.82 1.68
CA ASP A 73 5.79 2.17 1.76
C ASP A 73 4.98 3.22 1.00
N HIS A 74 4.50 2.87 -0.19
CA HIS A 74 3.67 3.74 -1.00
C HIS A 74 2.33 4.05 -0.32
N CYS A 75 1.60 3.03 0.16
CA CYS A 75 0.33 3.24 0.86
C CYS A 75 0.50 3.94 2.21
N PHE A 76 1.63 3.67 2.90
CA PHE A 76 2.00 4.35 4.12
C PHE A 76 2.18 5.85 3.87
N ALA A 77 2.91 6.26 2.83
CA ALA A 77 3.06 7.68 2.48
C ALA A 77 1.73 8.33 2.07
N ARG A 78 0.91 7.63 1.28
CA ARG A 78 -0.39 8.13 0.81
C ARG A 78 -1.39 8.40 1.92
N ARG A 79 -1.30 7.70 3.05
CA ARG A 79 -2.25 7.84 4.16
C ARG A 79 -2.41 9.29 4.63
N ILE A 80 -1.33 10.09 4.58
CA ILE A 80 -1.33 11.50 5.01
C ILE A 80 -2.33 12.34 4.19
N ILE A 81 -2.62 11.93 2.94
CA ILE A 81 -3.52 12.64 2.02
C ILE A 81 -4.99 12.26 2.24
N TRP A 82 -5.24 11.05 2.79
CA TRP A 82 -6.58 10.42 2.80
C TRP A 82 -7.14 10.11 4.19
N ASP A 83 -6.29 9.98 5.20
CA ASP A 83 -6.69 9.70 6.59
C ASP A 83 -6.92 10.98 7.42
N GLN A 84 -6.93 12.16 6.76
CA GLN A 84 -7.29 13.47 7.35
C GLN A 84 -8.79 13.77 7.20
#